data_AF-A0A9Q1EEZ1-F1
#
_entry.id   AF-A0A9Q1EEZ1-F1
#
_cell.length_a   1.000
_cell.length_b   1.000
_cell.length_c   1.000
_cell.angle_alpha   90.00
_cell.angle_beta   90.00
_cell.angle_gamma   90.00
#
_symmetry.space_group_name_H-M   'P 1'
#
loop_
_entity.id
_entity.type
_entity.pdbx_description
1 polymer ?
#
loop_
_entity_poly.entity_id
_entity_poly.type
_entity_poly.pdbx_seq_one_letter_code
_entity_poly.pdbx_strand_id
1 'polypeptide(L)'
;MEPPSQDQSATVDELVDACINAFDDKGSPADPSQVRMFLMMHPWYLPSTDLARMLLLKSQAENCTAELRTKICHLVKYWISEFPAEFDLNLELAEQIKGLKDLLTLEGNECQSRLIDIENVPSYEWKRQVTQRVPSVSKKRKMSLLFDHLDSCELADHLTYLEYKSFCKILFQDYHSFVMHGCTVDNPILERFITLFNSVSQWIQLMVLSKPTAPQRATVMSHFIRVAQKLLQLQEL
;
A
#
# COMPACT_ATOMS: atom_id res chain seq x y z
N MET A 1 -14.17 18.96 -25.70
CA MET A 1 -12.79 18.45 -25.68
C MET A 1 -12.93 16.93 -25.64
N GLU A 2 -12.58 16.25 -26.72
CA GLU A 2 -12.61 14.78 -26.75
C GLU A 2 -11.60 14.23 -25.73
N PRO A 3 -11.91 13.11 -25.05
CA PRO A 3 -10.95 12.47 -24.17
C PRO A 3 -9.73 12.04 -25.01
N PRO A 4 -8.50 12.23 -24.52
CA PRO A 4 -7.31 11.83 -25.27
C PRO A 4 -7.35 10.32 -25.53
N SER A 5 -7.16 9.94 -26.80
CA SER A 5 -6.93 8.56 -27.22
C SER A 5 -5.70 8.00 -26.50
N GLN A 6 -5.81 6.81 -25.91
CA GLN A 6 -4.80 6.14 -25.06
C GLN A 6 -3.41 5.90 -25.67
N ASP A 7 -3.15 6.30 -26.93
CA ASP A 7 -1.92 6.01 -27.69
C ASP A 7 -0.96 7.21 -27.87
N GLN A 8 -1.20 8.36 -27.24
CA GLN A 8 -0.30 9.53 -27.32
C GLN A 8 0.42 9.79 -26.01
N SER A 9 1.71 10.11 -26.08
CA SER A 9 2.49 10.58 -24.93
C SER A 9 1.89 11.86 -24.37
N ALA A 10 1.51 11.86 -23.10
CA ALA A 10 1.03 13.04 -22.39
C ALA A 10 2.11 13.57 -21.43
N THR A 11 2.18 14.88 -21.30
CA THR A 11 2.99 15.55 -20.28
C THR A 11 2.35 15.41 -18.90
N VAL A 12 3.12 15.64 -17.84
CA VAL A 12 2.60 15.63 -16.46
C VAL A 12 1.50 16.68 -16.26
N ASP A 13 1.68 17.90 -16.81
CA ASP A 13 0.68 18.96 -16.74
C ASP A 13 -0.64 18.56 -17.41
N GLU A 14 -0.57 17.97 -18.62
CA GLU A 14 -1.75 17.48 -19.34
C GLU A 14 -2.49 16.39 -18.56
N LEU A 15 -1.77 15.48 -17.91
CA LEU A 15 -2.36 14.43 -17.07
C LEU A 15 -3.02 15.00 -15.82
N VAL A 16 -2.39 15.99 -15.16
CA VAL A 16 -2.98 16.70 -14.01
C VAL A 16 -4.26 17.41 -14.44
N ASP A 17 -4.25 18.14 -15.55
CA ASP A 17 -5.42 18.84 -16.06
C ASP A 17 -6.52 17.86 -16.48
N ALA A 18 -6.18 16.73 -17.08
CA ALA A 18 -7.14 15.67 -17.40
C ALA A 18 -7.78 15.11 -16.11
N CYS A 19 -7.00 14.86 -15.06
CA CYS A 19 -7.52 14.35 -13.79
C CYS A 19 -8.41 15.36 -13.08
N ILE A 20 -8.08 16.65 -13.11
CA ILE A 20 -8.94 17.70 -12.54
C ILE A 20 -10.26 17.79 -13.33
N ASN A 21 -10.18 17.80 -14.66
CA ASN A 21 -11.35 17.93 -15.52
C ASN A 21 -12.23 16.68 -15.56
N ALA A 22 -11.74 15.54 -15.05
CA ALA A 22 -12.53 14.33 -14.91
C ALA A 22 -13.66 14.50 -13.87
N PHE A 23 -13.53 15.40 -12.89
CA PHE A 23 -14.54 15.62 -11.86
C PHE A 23 -15.65 16.55 -12.33
N ASP A 24 -16.89 16.22 -12.00
CA ASP A 24 -18.02 17.14 -12.07
C ASP A 24 -18.12 18.05 -10.82
N ASP A 25 -19.07 18.99 -10.83
CA ASP A 25 -19.28 19.92 -9.69
C ASP A 25 -19.71 19.19 -8.41
N LYS A 26 -20.24 17.97 -8.53
CA LYS A 26 -20.69 17.13 -7.42
C LYS A 26 -19.57 16.27 -6.84
N GLY A 27 -18.39 16.24 -7.47
CA GLY A 27 -17.22 15.50 -7.04
C GLY A 27 -17.17 14.04 -7.49
N SER A 28 -17.95 13.67 -8.51
CA SER A 28 -17.87 12.35 -9.13
C SER A 28 -16.97 12.40 -10.37
N PRO A 29 -15.92 11.56 -10.45
CA PRO A 29 -15.10 11.49 -11.66
C PRO A 29 -15.83 10.73 -12.77
N ALA A 30 -15.75 11.23 -14.01
CA ALA A 30 -16.31 10.60 -15.21
C ALA A 30 -15.66 9.23 -15.49
N ASP A 31 -14.35 9.12 -15.26
CA ASP A 31 -13.61 7.86 -15.26
C ASP A 31 -12.80 7.72 -13.95
N PRO A 32 -13.37 7.07 -12.92
CA PRO A 32 -12.65 6.84 -11.66
C PRO A 32 -11.38 6.01 -11.82
N SER A 33 -11.33 5.13 -12.83
CA SER A 33 -10.21 4.22 -13.04
C SER A 33 -8.96 4.96 -13.53
N GLN A 34 -9.13 5.92 -14.45
CA GLN A 34 -8.05 6.76 -14.96
C GLN A 34 -7.48 7.67 -13.86
N VAL A 35 -8.35 8.31 -13.07
CA VAL A 35 -7.92 9.17 -11.94
C VAL A 35 -7.18 8.34 -10.90
N ARG A 36 -7.71 7.17 -10.54
CA ARG A 36 -7.06 6.26 -9.58
C ARG A 36 -5.71 5.75 -10.09
N MET A 37 -5.61 5.45 -11.39
CA MET A 37 -4.37 5.04 -12.01
C MET A 37 -3.32 6.16 -11.93
N PHE A 38 -3.67 7.39 -12.31
CA PHE A 38 -2.76 8.53 -12.20
C PHE A 38 -2.31 8.75 -10.74
N LEU A 39 -3.25 8.81 -9.79
CA LEU A 39 -2.92 9.04 -8.38
C LEU A 39 -2.08 7.91 -7.78
N MET A 40 -2.28 6.66 -8.18
CA MET A 40 -1.41 5.57 -7.72
C MET A 40 -0.03 5.62 -8.37
N MET A 41 0.05 5.97 -9.66
CA MET A 41 1.27 5.81 -10.46
C MET A 41 2.12 7.09 -10.56
N HIS A 42 1.61 8.25 -10.17
CA HIS A 42 2.39 9.49 -10.21
C HIS A 42 3.75 9.42 -9.52
N PRO A 43 3.97 8.67 -8.40
CA PRO A 43 5.27 8.66 -7.73
C PRO A 43 6.43 8.14 -8.61
N TRP A 44 6.13 7.42 -9.69
CA TRP A 44 7.14 6.94 -10.66
C TRP A 44 7.78 8.06 -11.48
N TYR A 45 7.07 9.18 -11.69
CA TYR A 45 7.49 10.25 -12.59
C TYR A 45 7.27 11.66 -12.02
N LEU A 46 6.61 11.78 -10.87
CA LEU A 46 6.32 13.04 -10.19
C LEU A 46 6.24 12.79 -8.67
N PRO A 47 7.08 13.44 -7.85
CA PRO A 47 6.93 13.38 -6.39
C PRO A 47 5.56 13.86 -5.95
N SER A 48 4.96 13.21 -4.94
CA SER A 48 3.63 13.60 -4.43
C SER A 48 3.59 15.04 -3.90
N THR A 49 4.70 15.51 -3.32
CA THR A 49 4.86 16.91 -2.89
C THR A 49 4.89 17.87 -4.09
N ASP A 50 5.45 17.47 -5.22
CA ASP A 50 5.41 18.30 -6.43
C ASP A 50 4.01 18.32 -7.04
N LEU A 51 3.28 17.19 -7.03
CA LEU A 51 1.87 17.15 -7.43
C LEU A 51 1.01 18.07 -6.55
N ALA A 52 1.14 18.00 -5.23
CA ALA A 52 0.42 18.88 -4.30
C ALA A 52 0.73 20.35 -4.57
N ARG A 53 1.99 20.70 -4.84
CA ARG A 53 2.40 22.05 -5.23
C ARG A 53 1.78 22.49 -6.55
N MET A 54 1.72 21.62 -7.57
CA MET A 54 1.07 21.93 -8.85
C MET A 54 -0.42 22.23 -8.66
N LEU A 55 -1.12 21.42 -7.85
CA LEU A 55 -2.54 21.64 -7.54
C LEU A 55 -2.76 22.96 -6.80
N LEU A 56 -1.87 23.29 -5.86
CA LEU A 56 -1.90 24.57 -5.16
C LEU A 56 -1.71 25.74 -6.14
N LEU A 57 -0.68 25.70 -6.99
CA LEU A 57 -0.42 26.75 -7.98
C LEU A 57 -1.59 26.93 -8.95
N LYS A 58 -2.18 25.83 -9.44
CA LYS A 58 -3.37 25.89 -10.30
C LYS A 58 -4.58 26.48 -9.58
N SER A 59 -4.76 26.20 -8.28
CA SER A 59 -5.87 26.77 -7.49
C SER A 59 -5.75 28.30 -7.29
N GLN A 60 -4.51 28.80 -7.31
CA GLN A 60 -4.11 30.19 -7.05
C GLN A 60 -3.88 31.00 -8.34
N ALA A 61 -3.94 30.38 -9.51
CA ALA A 61 -3.70 31.06 -10.77
C ALA A 61 -4.78 32.14 -11.03
N GLU A 62 -4.40 33.25 -11.65
CA GLU A 62 -5.31 34.37 -11.94
C GLU A 62 -6.51 33.96 -12.82
N ASN A 63 -6.30 32.96 -13.67
CA ASN A 63 -7.34 32.37 -14.53
C ASN A 63 -8.13 31.24 -13.86
N CYS A 64 -7.92 30.96 -12.57
CA CYS A 64 -8.60 29.88 -11.85
C CYS A 64 -10.05 30.25 -11.52
N THR A 65 -10.98 29.64 -12.26
CA THR A 65 -12.41 29.78 -12.03
C THR A 65 -12.84 29.09 -10.73
N ALA A 66 -13.98 29.50 -10.17
CA ALA A 66 -14.56 28.84 -9.00
C ALA A 66 -14.88 27.35 -9.26
N GLU A 67 -15.26 27.02 -10.49
CA GLU A 67 -15.49 25.65 -10.95
C GLU A 67 -14.19 24.83 -10.92
N LEU A 68 -13.11 25.36 -11.52
CA LEU A 68 -11.80 24.70 -11.53
C LEU A 68 -11.28 24.46 -10.11
N ARG A 69 -11.37 25.48 -9.24
CA ARG A 69 -10.99 25.38 -7.82
C ARG A 69 -11.77 24.27 -7.11
N THR A 70 -13.07 24.15 -7.39
CA THR A 70 -13.92 23.11 -6.81
C THR A 70 -13.51 21.72 -7.29
N LYS A 71 -13.21 21.55 -8.58
CA LYS A 71 -12.69 20.30 -9.16
C LYS A 71 -11.34 19.90 -8.57
N ILE A 72 -10.43 20.86 -8.36
CA ILE A 72 -9.16 20.62 -7.67
C ILE A 72 -9.40 20.09 -6.26
N CYS A 73 -10.33 20.69 -5.51
CA CYS A 73 -10.65 20.24 -4.15
C CYS A 73 -11.28 18.84 -4.14
N HIS A 74 -12.11 18.50 -5.13
CA HIS A 74 -12.64 17.15 -5.30
C HIS A 74 -11.56 16.12 -5.63
N LEU A 75 -10.59 16.47 -6.48
CA LEU A 75 -9.43 15.62 -6.76
C LEU A 75 -8.59 15.38 -5.49
N VAL A 76 -8.30 16.43 -4.72
CA VAL A 76 -7.56 16.31 -3.44
C VAL A 76 -8.34 15.45 -2.44
N LYS A 77 -9.64 15.68 -2.30
CA LYS A 77 -10.53 14.88 -1.45
C LYS A 77 -10.49 13.40 -1.87
N TYR A 78 -10.59 13.12 -3.17
CA TYR A 78 -10.54 11.76 -3.70
C TYR A 78 -9.18 11.10 -3.46
N TRP A 79 -8.09 11.85 -3.62
CA TRP A 79 -6.74 11.36 -3.34
C TRP A 79 -6.57 10.98 -1.87
N ILE A 80 -7.01 11.83 -0.94
CA ILE A 80 -7.00 11.53 0.51
C ILE A 80 -7.84 10.30 0.83
N SER A 81 -9.03 10.16 0.23
CA SER A 81 -9.90 9.02 0.51
C SER A 81 -9.38 7.69 -0.04
N GLU A 82 -8.78 7.70 -1.24
CA GLU A 82 -8.28 6.48 -1.89
C GLU A 82 -6.91 6.05 -1.36
N PHE A 83 -6.04 7.01 -1.03
CA PHE A 83 -4.65 6.77 -0.63
C PHE A 83 -4.29 7.46 0.70
N PRO A 84 -5.06 7.25 1.79
CA PRO A 84 -4.87 7.96 3.05
C PRO A 84 -3.49 7.70 3.70
N ALA A 85 -2.91 6.52 3.46
CA ALA A 85 -1.60 6.17 4.00
C ALA A 85 -0.47 7.05 3.43
N GLU A 86 -0.62 7.61 2.23
CA GLU A 86 0.40 8.52 1.67
C GLU A 86 0.49 9.81 2.47
N PHE A 87 -0.65 10.31 2.96
CA PHE A 87 -0.73 11.53 3.75
C PHE A 87 -0.32 11.33 5.20
N ASP A 88 -0.63 10.17 5.80
CA ASP A 88 -0.18 9.85 7.16
C ASP A 88 1.35 9.70 7.24
N LEU A 89 1.95 9.07 6.22
CA LEU A 89 3.37 8.70 6.24
C LEU A 89 4.29 9.78 5.65
N ASN A 90 3.76 10.73 4.89
CA ASN A 90 4.52 11.83 4.32
C ASN A 90 4.07 13.17 4.92
N LEU A 91 4.78 13.59 5.97
CA LEU A 91 4.49 14.83 6.69
C LEU A 91 4.55 16.07 5.79
N GLU A 92 5.51 16.14 4.86
CA GLU A 92 5.63 17.27 3.94
C GLU A 92 4.41 17.36 3.01
N LEU A 93 3.93 16.22 2.49
CA LEU A 93 2.72 16.17 1.68
C LEU A 93 1.50 16.64 2.49
N ALA A 94 1.34 16.13 3.72
CA ALA A 94 0.24 16.53 4.59
C ALA A 94 0.26 18.04 4.90
N GLU A 95 1.45 18.61 5.16
CA GLU A 95 1.62 20.04 5.40
C GLU A 95 1.25 20.88 4.17
N GLN A 96 1.61 20.45 2.97
CA GLN A 96 1.24 21.18 1.74
C GLN A 96 -0.27 21.16 1.49
N ILE A 97 -0.93 20.02 1.69
CA ILE A 97 -2.39 19.92 1.58
C ILE A 97 -3.09 20.75 2.66
N LYS A 98 -2.56 20.78 3.88
CA LYS A 98 -3.04 21.66 4.93
C LYS A 98 -2.89 23.13 4.54
N GLY A 99 -1.75 23.52 3.97
CA GLY A 99 -1.53 24.87 3.45
C GLY A 99 -2.56 25.27 2.39
N LEU A 100 -2.91 24.35 1.47
CA LEU A 100 -4.00 24.57 0.51
C LEU A 100 -5.35 24.80 1.20
N LYS A 101 -5.71 23.98 2.19
CA LYS A 101 -6.95 24.14 2.99
C LYS A 101 -6.99 25.49 3.72
N ASP A 102 -5.89 25.89 4.34
CA ASP A 102 -5.78 27.14 5.09
C ASP A 102 -5.92 28.35 4.17
N LEU A 103 -5.29 28.32 2.98
CA LEU A 103 -5.42 29.36 1.97
C LEU A 103 -6.86 29.51 1.45
N LEU A 104 -7.54 28.40 1.15
CA LEU A 104 -8.95 28.42 0.76
C LEU A 104 -9.82 29.06 1.84
N THR A 105 -9.52 28.81 3.11
CA THR A 105 -10.23 29.39 4.25
C THR A 105 -9.99 30.90 4.35
N LEU A 106 -8.73 31.34 4.18
CA LEU A 106 -8.35 32.76 4.21
C LEU A 106 -9.03 33.58 3.10
N GLU A 107 -9.21 32.99 1.92
CA GLU A 107 -9.85 33.61 0.76
C GLU A 107 -11.40 33.60 0.83
N GLY A 108 -11.99 33.02 1.88
CA GLY A 108 -13.44 32.90 2.02
C GLY A 108 -14.06 31.75 1.20
N ASN A 109 -13.26 30.84 0.65
CA ASN A 109 -13.71 29.64 -0.06
C ASN A 109 -14.04 28.49 0.92
N GLU A 110 -14.92 28.75 1.90
CA GLU A 110 -15.21 27.81 3.00
C GLU A 110 -15.82 26.49 2.54
N CYS A 111 -16.62 26.49 1.47
CA CYS A 111 -17.19 25.26 0.90
C CYS A 111 -16.09 24.34 0.37
N GLN A 112 -15.10 24.89 -0.34
CA GLN A 112 -13.96 24.17 -0.90
C GLN A 112 -13.00 23.71 0.20
N SER A 113 -12.72 24.57 1.18
CA SER A 113 -11.89 24.22 2.35
C SER A 113 -12.46 22.99 3.09
N ARG A 114 -13.78 22.94 3.30
CA ARG A 114 -14.45 21.79 3.96
C ARG A 114 -14.39 20.48 3.18
N LEU A 115 -14.06 20.50 1.89
CA LEU A 115 -13.86 19.25 1.12
C LEU A 115 -12.54 18.57 1.48
N ILE A 116 -11.56 19.32 1.96
CA ILE A 116 -10.22 18.82 2.28
C ILE A 116 -10.16 18.46 3.77
N ASP A 117 -10.26 17.17 4.05
CA ASP A 117 -10.22 16.64 5.42
C ASP A 117 -8.93 15.85 5.68
N ILE A 118 -7.83 16.59 5.82
CA ILE A 118 -6.51 16.04 6.15
C ILE A 118 -6.36 15.67 7.64
N GLU A 119 -7.20 16.25 8.51
CA GLU A 119 -7.10 16.08 9.97
C GLU A 119 -7.67 14.75 10.45
N ASN A 120 -8.64 14.19 9.71
CA ASN A 120 -9.27 12.90 10.05
C ASN A 120 -8.63 11.70 9.33
N VAL A 121 -7.46 11.87 8.70
CA VAL A 121 -6.73 10.75 8.10
C VAL A 121 -6.34 9.74 9.20
N PRO A 122 -6.74 8.46 9.10
CA PRO A 122 -6.39 7.46 10.10
C PRO A 122 -4.88 7.25 10.15
N SER A 123 -4.33 7.02 11.33
CA SER A 123 -2.92 6.62 11.43
C SER A 123 -2.71 5.23 10.80
N TYR A 124 -1.69 5.11 9.95
CA TYR A 124 -1.20 3.90 9.31
C TYR A 124 0.13 3.45 9.89
N GLU A 125 0.89 4.34 10.54
CA GLU A 125 2.11 3.99 11.27
C GLU A 125 1.90 2.80 12.22
N TRP A 126 0.81 2.81 13.01
CA TRP A 126 0.52 1.71 13.94
C TRP A 126 0.20 0.39 13.23
N LYS A 127 -0.50 0.43 12.08
CA LYS A 127 -0.82 -0.77 11.29
C LYS A 127 0.45 -1.39 10.71
N ARG A 128 1.39 -0.53 10.33
CA ARG A 128 2.70 -0.89 9.78
C ARG A 128 3.75 -1.11 10.87
N GLN A 129 3.38 -1.07 12.15
CA GLN A 129 4.33 -1.38 13.22
C GLN A 129 4.93 -2.77 13.04
N VAL A 130 6.24 -2.71 13.11
CA VAL A 130 7.22 -3.77 12.94
C VAL A 130 7.38 -4.37 14.33
N THR A 131 6.63 -5.44 14.66
CA THR A 131 6.76 -6.17 15.92
C THR A 131 8.22 -6.52 16.19
N GLN A 132 8.86 -5.89 17.17
CA GLN A 132 10.22 -6.24 17.56
C GLN A 132 10.20 -7.62 18.23
N ARG A 133 11.04 -8.54 17.75
CA ARG A 133 11.26 -9.79 18.47
C ARG A 133 12.10 -9.47 19.69
N VAL A 134 11.48 -9.49 20.88
CA VAL A 134 12.26 -9.63 22.13
C VAL A 134 12.87 -11.03 22.12
N PRO A 135 14.20 -11.18 22.14
CA PRO A 135 14.80 -12.50 22.17
C PRO A 135 14.55 -13.12 23.55
N SER A 136 13.49 -13.93 23.67
CA SER A 136 13.35 -14.79 24.85
C SER A 136 14.41 -15.88 24.76
N VAL A 137 15.31 -15.95 25.74
CA VAL A 137 16.36 -16.98 25.91
C VAL A 137 15.76 -18.34 26.33
N SER A 138 14.46 -18.58 26.06
CA SER A 138 13.81 -19.84 26.37
C SER A 138 14.08 -20.85 25.25
N LYS A 139 14.60 -22.03 25.61
CA LYS A 139 14.91 -23.12 24.69
C LYS A 139 13.64 -23.50 23.89
N LYS A 140 13.53 -23.05 22.64
CA LYS A 140 12.41 -23.26 21.69
C LYS A 140 12.24 -24.74 21.23
N ARG A 141 12.57 -25.72 22.07
CA ARG A 141 12.43 -27.15 21.75
C ARG A 141 10.96 -27.62 21.74
N LYS A 142 10.03 -26.80 22.26
CA LYS A 142 8.60 -27.16 22.44
C LYS A 142 7.77 -27.15 21.15
N MET A 143 8.22 -26.47 20.07
CA MET A 143 7.45 -26.40 18.81
C MET A 143 7.49 -27.72 18.03
N SER A 144 8.60 -28.46 18.13
CA SER A 144 8.80 -29.71 17.37
C SER A 144 7.81 -30.81 17.76
N LEU A 145 7.33 -30.83 19.00
CA LEU A 145 6.38 -31.83 19.48
C LEU A 145 4.94 -31.52 19.07
N LEU A 146 4.60 -30.25 18.85
CA LEU A 146 3.26 -29.84 18.44
C LEU A 146 3.02 -30.04 16.94
N PHE A 147 4.08 -29.93 16.12
CA PHE A 147 3.99 -30.13 14.67
C PHE A 147 3.55 -31.55 14.29
N ASP A 148 4.02 -32.57 15.01
CA ASP A 148 3.70 -33.97 14.70
C ASP A 148 2.20 -34.30 14.90
N HIS A 149 1.44 -33.39 15.51
CA HIS A 149 0.01 -33.54 15.79
C HIS A 149 -0.88 -32.49 15.10
N LEU A 150 -0.27 -31.52 14.42
CA LEU A 150 -1.03 -30.48 13.74
C LEU A 150 -1.54 -31.02 12.40
N ASP A 151 -2.83 -30.87 12.13
CA ASP A 151 -3.40 -31.29 10.86
C ASP A 151 -2.85 -30.46 9.68
N SER A 152 -2.78 -31.08 8.49
CA SER A 152 -2.27 -30.41 7.30
C SER A 152 -3.11 -29.19 6.90
N CYS A 153 -4.43 -29.23 7.13
CA CYS A 153 -5.33 -28.13 6.82
C CYS A 153 -5.12 -26.97 7.80
N GLU A 154 -5.09 -27.28 9.10
CA GLU A 154 -4.84 -26.26 10.13
C GLU A 154 -3.49 -25.57 9.92
N LEU A 155 -2.44 -26.32 9.58
CA LEU A 155 -1.14 -25.71 9.30
C LEU A 155 -1.18 -24.82 8.05
N ALA A 156 -1.88 -25.23 6.99
CA ALA A 156 -2.06 -24.41 5.81
C ALA A 156 -2.77 -23.08 6.16
N ASP A 157 -3.88 -23.13 6.89
CA ASP A 157 -4.63 -21.94 7.32
C ASP A 157 -3.76 -20.97 8.13
N HIS A 158 -2.97 -21.49 9.08
CA HIS A 158 -2.07 -20.65 9.87
C HIS A 158 -0.97 -20.01 9.02
N LEU A 159 -0.38 -20.73 8.07
CA LEU A 159 0.63 -20.18 7.16
C LEU A 159 0.02 -19.09 6.27
N THR A 160 -1.15 -19.35 5.68
CA THR A 160 -1.90 -18.38 4.87
C THR A 160 -2.22 -17.13 5.68
N TYR A 161 -2.71 -17.28 6.91
CA TYR A 161 -3.03 -16.14 7.77
C TYR A 161 -1.78 -15.31 8.13
N LEU A 162 -0.66 -15.96 8.43
CA LEU A 162 0.60 -15.27 8.72
C LEU A 162 1.11 -14.48 7.51
N GLU A 163 1.08 -15.09 6.32
CA GLU A 163 1.46 -14.44 5.07
C GLU A 163 0.53 -13.27 4.76
N TYR A 164 -0.78 -13.49 4.76
CA TYR A 164 -1.81 -12.46 4.53
C TYR A 164 -1.62 -11.25 5.46
N LYS A 165 -1.48 -11.50 6.76
CA LYS A 165 -1.29 -10.43 7.75
C LYS A 165 -0.01 -9.64 7.51
N SER A 166 1.05 -10.29 7.04
CA SER A 166 2.30 -9.61 6.67
C SER A 166 2.16 -8.86 5.35
N PHE A 167 1.47 -9.43 4.37
CA PHE A 167 1.25 -8.87 3.04
C PHE A 167 0.42 -7.59 3.09
N CYS A 168 -0.66 -7.54 3.89
CA CYS A 168 -1.52 -6.37 4.04
C CYS A 168 -0.83 -5.11 4.60
N LYS A 169 0.42 -5.23 5.09
CA LYS A 169 1.21 -4.08 5.55
C LYS A 169 2.00 -3.41 4.42
N ILE A 170 2.17 -4.10 3.30
CA ILE A 170 2.93 -3.64 2.14
C ILE A 170 2.07 -2.61 1.40
N LEU A 171 2.63 -1.41 1.18
CA LEU A 171 2.01 -0.33 0.45
C LEU A 171 2.71 -0.10 -0.89
N PHE A 172 2.10 0.72 -1.74
CA PHE A 172 2.66 1.06 -3.05
C PHE A 172 4.09 1.61 -2.99
N GLN A 173 4.38 2.47 -2.00
CA GLN A 173 5.72 3.02 -1.76
C GLN A 173 6.78 1.94 -1.54
N ASP A 174 6.40 0.81 -0.93
CA ASP A 174 7.32 -0.31 -0.70
C ASP A 174 7.69 -0.99 -2.03
N TYR A 175 6.71 -1.18 -2.92
CA TYR A 175 6.95 -1.72 -4.25
C TYR A 175 7.77 -0.75 -5.10
N HIS A 176 7.42 0.52 -5.09
CA HIS A 176 8.15 1.56 -5.81
C HIS A 176 9.63 1.60 -5.38
N SER A 177 9.89 1.68 -4.07
CA SER A 177 11.26 1.65 -3.53
C SER A 177 12.00 0.38 -3.97
N PHE A 178 11.37 -0.79 -3.85
CA PHE A 178 12.01 -2.06 -4.22
C PHE A 178 12.39 -2.12 -5.70
N VAL A 179 11.49 -1.71 -6.60
CA VAL A 179 11.75 -1.74 -8.05
C VAL A 179 12.80 -0.71 -8.44
N MET A 180 12.79 0.48 -7.84
CA MET A 180 13.77 1.53 -8.13
C MET A 180 15.18 1.16 -7.69
N HIS A 181 15.33 0.42 -6.58
CA HIS A 181 16.64 0.00 -6.07
C HIS A 181 17.07 -1.40 -6.54
N GLY A 182 16.13 -2.23 -7.01
CA GLY A 182 16.36 -3.65 -7.36
C GLY A 182 16.52 -4.57 -6.13
N CYS A 183 16.38 -4.04 -4.92
CA CYS A 183 16.42 -4.76 -3.66
C CYS A 183 15.71 -3.95 -2.56
N THR A 184 15.59 -4.52 -1.36
CA THR A 184 15.08 -3.77 -0.21
C THR A 184 16.16 -2.85 0.33
N VAL A 185 15.93 -1.54 0.22
CA VAL A 185 16.75 -0.49 0.83
C VAL A 185 15.83 0.37 1.70
N ASP A 186 16.14 0.47 3.00
CA ASP A 186 15.35 1.18 4.01
C ASP A 186 13.83 0.83 3.97
N ASN A 187 13.53 -0.43 3.66
CA ASN A 187 12.16 -0.93 3.48
C ASN A 187 11.87 -2.08 4.47
N PRO A 188 11.70 -1.77 5.77
CA PRO A 188 11.59 -2.79 6.81
C PRO A 188 10.32 -3.64 6.69
N ILE A 189 9.29 -3.16 6.00
CA ILE A 189 8.03 -3.89 5.80
C ILE A 189 8.22 -5.01 4.79
N LEU A 190 8.76 -4.68 3.61
CA LEU A 190 9.01 -5.67 2.58
C LEU A 190 10.12 -6.64 2.99
N GLU A 191 11.17 -6.16 3.67
CA GLU A 191 12.21 -7.01 4.26
C GLU A 191 11.64 -8.07 5.20
N ARG A 192 10.66 -7.69 6.02
CA ARG A 192 10.00 -8.61 6.95
C ARG A 192 9.13 -9.62 6.25
N PHE A 193 8.42 -9.22 5.21
CA PHE A 193 7.65 -10.13 4.39
C PHE A 193 8.56 -11.17 3.72
N ILE A 194 9.65 -10.74 3.10
CA ILE A 194 10.67 -11.62 2.50
C ILE A 194 11.30 -12.53 3.56
N THR A 195 11.63 -11.98 4.74
CA THR A 195 12.18 -12.75 5.87
C THR A 195 11.19 -13.79 6.38
N LEU A 196 9.89 -13.49 6.46
CA LEU A 196 8.85 -14.44 6.84
C LEU A 196 8.82 -15.61 5.85
N PHE A 197 8.77 -15.30 4.55
CA PHE A 197 8.78 -16.30 3.48
C PHE A 197 10.00 -17.23 3.57
N ASN A 198 11.20 -16.66 3.71
CA ASN A 198 12.44 -17.41 3.88
C ASN A 198 12.47 -18.22 5.18
N SER A 199 11.92 -17.67 6.27
CA SER A 199 11.83 -18.34 7.56
C SER A 199 10.93 -19.57 7.52
N VAL A 200 9.81 -19.52 6.77
CA VAL A 200 8.93 -20.69 6.57
C VAL A 200 9.69 -21.78 5.82
N SER A 201 10.38 -21.43 4.72
CA SER A 201 11.19 -22.38 3.95
C SER A 201 12.29 -23.04 4.81
N GLN A 202 13.02 -22.24 5.58
CA GLN A 202 14.05 -22.75 6.49
C GLN A 202 13.45 -23.62 7.61
N TRP A 203 12.29 -23.23 8.15
CA TRP A 203 11.60 -24.01 9.18
C TRP A 203 11.20 -25.39 8.66
N ILE A 204 10.66 -25.48 7.44
CA ILE A 204 10.33 -26.76 6.79
C ILE A 204 11.58 -27.64 6.67
N GLN A 205 12.70 -27.08 6.18
CA GLN A 205 13.97 -27.79 6.06
C GLN A 205 14.44 -28.33 7.42
N LEU A 206 14.37 -27.50 8.47
CA LEU A 206 14.75 -27.91 9.82
C LEU A 206 13.81 -28.98 10.40
N MET A 207 12.50 -28.91 10.13
CA MET A 207 11.55 -29.95 10.58
C MET A 207 11.86 -31.30 9.94
N VAL A 208 12.19 -31.34 8.66
CA VAL A 208 12.63 -32.56 7.98
C VAL A 208 13.96 -33.05 8.56
N LEU A 209 14.99 -32.20 8.59
CA LEU A 209 16.34 -32.59 9.05
C LEU A 209 16.41 -32.93 10.55
N SER A 210 15.42 -32.52 11.34
CA SER A 210 15.34 -32.86 12.76
C SER A 210 15.09 -34.35 13.02
N LYS A 211 14.54 -35.10 12.04
CA LYS A 211 14.22 -36.51 12.23
C LYS A 211 15.47 -37.38 11.98
N PRO A 212 15.82 -38.29 12.92
CA PRO A 212 17.08 -39.04 12.85
C PRO A 212 17.10 -40.08 11.73
N THR A 213 15.96 -40.68 11.39
CA THR A 213 15.89 -41.79 10.42
C THR A 213 15.28 -41.34 9.08
N ALA A 214 15.71 -41.97 7.99
CA ALA A 214 15.17 -41.71 6.65
C ALA A 214 13.64 -41.91 6.55
N PRO A 215 13.04 -42.99 7.11
CA PRO A 215 11.59 -43.15 7.08
C PRO A 215 10.84 -42.02 7.79
N GLN A 216 11.32 -41.55 8.96
CA GLN A 216 10.69 -40.44 9.67
C GLN A 216 10.79 -39.13 8.88
N ARG A 217 11.91 -38.88 8.19
CA ARG A 217 12.04 -37.73 7.28
C ARG A 217 11.03 -37.80 6.14
N ALA A 218 10.85 -38.98 5.53
CA ALA A 218 9.87 -39.19 4.47
C ALA A 218 8.43 -38.93 4.94
N THR A 219 8.08 -39.30 6.18
CA THR A 219 6.78 -38.98 6.78
C THR A 219 6.57 -37.47 6.90
N VAL A 220 7.55 -36.73 7.41
CA VAL A 220 7.46 -35.26 7.54
C VAL A 220 7.38 -34.59 6.16
N MET A 221 8.17 -35.05 5.18
CA MET A 221 8.08 -34.56 3.79
C MET A 221 6.68 -34.80 3.22
N SER A 222 6.13 -36.00 3.39
CA SER A 222 4.78 -36.34 2.94
C SER A 222 3.72 -35.46 3.61
N HIS A 223 3.91 -35.12 4.88
CA HIS A 223 3.04 -34.17 5.59
C HIS A 223 3.08 -32.79 4.95
N PHE A 224 4.27 -32.23 4.70
CA PHE A 224 4.40 -30.93 4.01
C PHE A 224 3.88 -30.92 2.58
N ILE A 225 3.96 -32.05 1.86
CA ILE A 225 3.33 -32.18 0.54
C ILE A 225 1.80 -32.01 0.65
N ARG A 226 1.17 -32.61 1.67
CA ARG A 226 -0.28 -32.43 1.92
C ARG A 226 -0.62 -31.00 2.31
N VAL A 227 0.22 -30.34 3.12
CA VAL A 227 0.06 -28.91 3.44
C VAL A 227 0.14 -28.07 2.17
N ALA A 228 1.11 -28.33 1.29
CA ALA A 228 1.23 -27.63 0.01
C ALA A 228 0.02 -27.86 -0.91
N GLN A 229 -0.53 -29.07 -0.95
CA GLN A 229 -1.77 -29.36 -1.66
C GLN A 229 -2.96 -28.58 -1.10
N LYS A 230 -3.01 -28.39 0.23
CA LYS A 230 -4.05 -27.58 0.88
C LYS A 230 -3.89 -26.09 0.62
N LEU A 231 -2.67 -25.58 0.67
CA LEU A 231 -2.36 -24.19 0.28
C LEU A 231 -2.80 -23.92 -1.17
N LEU A 232 -2.54 -24.84 -2.09
CA LEU A 232 -3.00 -24.73 -3.48
C LEU A 232 -4.54 -24.66 -3.57
N GLN A 233 -5.25 -25.50 -2.82
CA GLN A 233 -6.73 -25.49 -2.78
C GLN A 233 -7.28 -24.17 -2.21
N LEU A 234 -6.65 -23.61 -1.18
CA LEU A 234 -7.08 -22.35 -0.55
C LEU A 234 -6.86 -21.13 -1.44
N GLN A 235 -5.88 -21.18 -2.34
CA GLN A 235 -5.54 -20.05 -3.20
C GLN A 235 -6.38 -19.96 -4.47
N GLU A 236 -7.21 -20.98 -4.80
CA GLU A 236 -7.92 -21.10 -6.09
C GLU A 236 -7.02 -20.69 -7.28
N LEU A 237 -5.74 -21.09 -7.23
CA LEU A 237 -4.77 -20.94 -8.33
C LEU A 237 -5.00 -22.00 -9.41
#